data_AF-A0A7Y5QN97-F1
#
_entry.id   AF-A0A7Y5QN97-F1
#
_cell.length_a   1.000
_cell.length_b   1.000
_cell.length_c   1.000
_cell.angle_alpha   90.00
_cell.angle_beta   90.00
_cell.angle_gamma   90.00
#
_symmetry.space_group_name_H-M   'P 1'
#
loop_
_entity.id
_entity.type
_entity.pdbx_description
1 polymer ?
#
loop_
_entity_poly.entity_id
_entity_poly.type
_entity_poly.pdbx_seq_one_letter_code
_entity_poly.pdbx_strand_id
1 'polypeptide(L)'
;PALPGIARANAGENTTLAVVATNAALSRSAAGELAAAASAGLYRRITPAGTSFDGDIVFALCRHEGAGPTFPLVQVEALAVRVLEVAVERAVRLARVQQ
;
A
#
# COMPACT_ATOMS: atom_id res chain seq x y z
N PRO A 1 -1.95 30.06 11.94
CA PRO A 1 -0.95 30.27 10.87
C PRO A 1 -0.60 28.92 10.24
N ALA A 2 -0.31 28.85 8.94
CA ALA A 2 0.20 27.63 8.32
C ALA A 2 1.56 27.28 8.94
N LEU A 3 1.79 26.02 9.31
CA LEU A 3 3.07 25.58 9.84
C LEU A 3 4.14 25.73 8.74
N PRO A 4 5.35 26.23 9.05
CA PRO A 4 6.42 26.38 8.08
C PRO A 4 6.75 25.03 7.42
N GLY A 5 6.77 24.98 6.09
CA GLY A 5 7.15 23.79 5.33
C GLY A 5 6.01 22.88 4.86
N ILE A 6 4.75 23.18 5.22
CA ILE A 6 3.61 22.48 4.64
C ILE A 6 3.23 23.21 3.36
N ALA A 7 3.61 22.64 2.21
CA ALA A 7 3.07 23.08 0.92
C ALA A 7 1.54 23.07 0.99
N ARG A 8 0.88 24.04 0.32
CA ARG A 8 -0.58 24.01 0.21
C ARG A 8 -0.98 22.68 -0.43
N ALA A 9 -1.66 21.82 0.33
CA ALA A 9 -2.25 20.60 -0.20
C ALA A 9 -3.59 20.98 -0.83
N ASN A 10 -3.70 20.91 -2.16
CA ASN A 10 -5.00 20.98 -2.80
C ASN A 10 -5.60 19.57 -2.85
N ALA A 11 -6.91 19.46 -2.63
CA ALA A 11 -7.63 18.20 -2.76
C ALA A 11 -7.42 17.60 -4.15
N GLY A 12 -7.05 16.31 -4.23
CA GLY A 12 -6.91 15.59 -5.49
C GLY A 12 -5.58 15.74 -6.23
N GLU A 13 -4.58 16.41 -5.65
CA GLU A 13 -3.24 16.50 -6.25
C GLU A 13 -2.34 15.30 -5.94
N ASN A 14 -2.63 14.55 -4.86
CA ASN A 14 -1.86 13.40 -4.42
C ASN A 14 -2.80 12.19 -4.25
N THR A 15 -2.39 11.02 -4.76
CA THR A 15 -3.14 9.77 -4.64
C THR A 15 -2.19 8.62 -4.93
N THR A 16 -2.11 7.65 -4.00
CA THR A 16 -1.37 6.41 -4.26
C THR A 16 -2.32 5.22 -4.35
N LEU A 17 -2.30 4.55 -5.50
CA LEU A 17 -2.98 3.28 -5.70
C LEU A 17 -1.95 2.14 -5.63
N ALA A 18 -2.20 1.16 -4.78
CA ALA A 18 -1.31 0.01 -4.62
C ALA A 18 -2.08 -1.31 -4.71
N VAL A 19 -1.37 -2.33 -5.19
CA VAL A 19 -1.85 -3.72 -5.17
C VAL A 19 -0.76 -4.59 -4.57
N VAL A 20 -1.12 -5.41 -3.59
CA VAL A 20 -0.27 -6.49 -3.09
C VAL A 20 -0.86 -7.82 -3.55
N ALA A 21 -0.05 -8.64 -4.21
CA ALA A 21 -0.45 -9.95 -4.69
C ALA A 21 0.33 -11.06 -3.98
N THR A 22 -0.37 -12.13 -3.59
CA THR A 22 0.22 -13.32 -2.97
C THR A 22 -0.35 -14.60 -3.58
N ASN A 23 0.45 -15.67 -3.57
CA ASN A 23 -0.01 -17.01 -3.92
C ASN A 23 -0.67 -17.74 -2.74
N ALA A 24 -0.69 -17.14 -1.54
CA ALA A 24 -1.41 -17.67 -0.40
C ALA A 24 -2.91 -17.82 -0.73
N ALA A 25 -3.50 -18.93 -0.29
CA ALA A 25 -4.95 -19.12 -0.28
C ALA A 25 -5.53 -18.38 0.93
N LEU A 26 -6.31 -17.34 0.69
CA LEU A 26 -6.92 -16.52 1.74
C LEU A 26 -8.42 -16.43 1.54
N SER A 27 -9.15 -16.33 2.65
CA SER A 27 -10.56 -15.94 2.63
C SER A 27 -10.70 -14.47 2.20
N ARG A 28 -11.92 -14.05 1.85
CA ARG A 28 -12.19 -12.64 1.51
C ARG A 28 -11.87 -11.68 2.67
N SER A 29 -12.15 -12.10 3.92
CA SER A 29 -11.84 -11.28 5.10
C SER A 29 -10.34 -11.16 5.31
N ALA A 30 -9.60 -12.28 5.23
CA ALA A 30 -8.15 -12.30 5.36
C ALA A 30 -7.44 -11.50 4.25
N ALA A 31 -7.99 -11.46 3.03
CA ALA A 31 -7.49 -10.57 1.98
C ALA A 31 -7.71 -9.08 2.32
N GLY A 32 -8.84 -8.74 2.94
CA GLY A 32 -9.10 -7.39 3.44
C GLY A 32 -8.14 -6.98 4.55
N GLU A 33 -7.88 -7.88 5.50
CA GLU A 33 -6.88 -7.71 6.57
C GLU A 33 -5.47 -7.52 5.99
N LEU A 34 -5.10 -8.33 4.99
CA LEU A 34 -3.83 -8.20 4.28
C LEU A 34 -3.65 -6.82 3.62
N ALA A 35 -4.70 -6.32 2.94
CA ALA A 35 -4.68 -4.97 2.36
C ALA A 35 -4.56 -3.88 3.43
N ALA A 36 -5.30 -4.00 4.53
CA ALA A 36 -5.24 -3.05 5.65
C ALA A 36 -3.86 -3.02 6.29
N ALA A 37 -3.25 -4.19 6.54
CA ALA A 37 -1.90 -4.30 7.07
C ALA A 37 -0.88 -3.65 6.12
N ALA A 38 -0.96 -3.96 4.82
CA ALA A 38 -0.04 -3.45 3.81
C ALA A 38 0.01 -1.91 3.76
N SER A 39 -1.10 -1.20 4.03
CA SER A 39 -1.14 0.27 4.09
C SER A 39 -0.11 0.88 5.03
N ALA A 40 0.32 0.16 6.07
CA ALA A 40 1.42 0.62 6.93
C ALA A 40 2.73 0.85 6.14
N GLY A 41 3.01 0.04 5.11
CA GLY A 41 4.18 0.20 4.25
C GLY A 41 4.12 1.46 3.40
N LEU A 42 2.92 1.83 2.94
CA LEU A 42 2.67 3.08 2.21
C LEU A 42 2.97 4.29 3.10
N TYR A 43 2.37 4.34 4.29
CA TYR A 43 2.51 5.46 5.24
C TYR A 43 3.91 5.56 5.87
N ARG A 44 4.71 4.49 5.85
CA ARG A 44 6.12 4.53 6.27
C ARG A 44 7.06 5.16 5.24
N ARG A 45 6.64 5.24 3.96
CA ARG A 45 7.50 5.72 2.87
C ARG A 45 7.02 7.01 2.22
N ILE A 46 5.77 7.39 2.44
CA ILE A 46 5.19 8.66 2.01
C ILE A 46 4.84 9.46 3.25
N THR A 47 5.26 10.73 3.31
CA THR A 47 4.96 11.61 4.45
C THR A 47 4.86 13.06 3.99
N PRO A 48 3.74 13.77 4.28
CA PRO A 48 2.50 13.23 4.87
C PRO A 48 1.79 12.25 3.91
N ALA A 49 0.96 11.34 4.44
CA ALA A 49 0.15 10.39 3.69
C ALA A 49 -1.13 10.05 4.46
N GLY A 50 -2.14 9.49 3.80
CA GLY A 50 -3.43 9.16 4.43
C GLY A 50 -4.18 10.40 4.94
N THR A 51 -3.96 11.57 4.34
CA THR A 51 -4.69 12.78 4.70
C THR A 51 -6.06 12.79 4.05
N SER A 52 -6.97 13.65 4.52
CA SER A 52 -8.28 13.83 3.89
C SER A 52 -8.22 14.35 2.44
N PHE A 53 -7.04 14.74 1.96
CA PHE A 53 -6.81 15.22 0.60
C PHE A 53 -6.26 14.13 -0.34
N ASP A 54 -5.83 12.99 0.21
CA ASP A 54 -5.25 11.87 -0.53
C ASP A 54 -6.30 10.79 -0.82
N GLY A 55 -6.28 10.24 -2.03
CA GLY A 55 -7.09 9.09 -2.44
C GLY A 55 -6.41 7.73 -2.21
N ASP A 56 -5.61 7.57 -1.15
CA ASP A 56 -4.76 6.39 -0.95
C ASP A 56 -5.58 5.10 -0.76
N ILE A 57 -5.35 4.10 -1.60
CA ILE A 57 -6.05 2.80 -1.53
C ILE A 57 -5.09 1.64 -1.84
N VAL A 58 -5.14 0.61 -0.99
CA VAL A 58 -4.41 -0.66 -1.19
C VAL A 58 -5.39 -1.80 -1.43
N PHE A 59 -5.21 -2.53 -2.52
CA PHE A 59 -5.93 -3.76 -2.83
C PHE A 59 -5.06 -4.99 -2.58
N ALA A 60 -5.66 -6.08 -2.13
CA ALA A 60 -5.01 -7.37 -2.02
C ALA A 60 -5.55 -8.35 -3.08
N LEU A 61 -4.65 -9.08 -3.74
CA LEU A 61 -4.97 -10.18 -4.64
C LEU A 61 -4.37 -11.47 -4.09
N CYS A 62 -5.19 -12.50 -3.97
CA CYS A 62 -4.79 -13.80 -3.43
C CYS A 62 -5.44 -14.95 -4.22
N ARG A 63 -5.02 -16.18 -3.93
CA ARG A 63 -5.75 -17.36 -4.38
C ARG A 63 -7.03 -17.49 -3.54
N HIS A 64 -8.06 -18.09 -4.12
CA HIS A 64 -9.24 -18.47 -3.36
C HIS A 64 -8.86 -19.43 -2.22
N GLU A 65 -9.59 -19.37 -1.12
CA GLU A 65 -9.41 -20.28 0.00
C GLU A 65 -9.46 -21.75 -0.46
N GLY A 66 -8.50 -22.57 -0.03
CA GLY A 66 -8.33 -23.95 -0.49
C GLY A 66 -7.71 -24.13 -1.88
N ALA A 67 -7.46 -23.06 -2.66
CA ALA A 67 -6.90 -23.12 -4.01
C ALA A 67 -5.39 -22.79 -4.10
N GLY A 68 -4.65 -23.02 -3.01
CA GLY A 68 -3.23 -22.69 -2.89
C GLY A 68 -2.64 -23.03 -1.51
N PRO A 69 -1.36 -22.71 -1.29
CA PRO A 69 -0.70 -22.92 0.01
C PRO A 69 -1.29 -22.01 1.09
N THR A 70 -1.36 -22.53 2.32
CA THR A 70 -1.77 -21.80 3.51
C THR A 70 -0.55 -21.37 4.31
N PHE A 71 -0.53 -20.11 4.74
CA PHE A 71 0.49 -19.55 5.62
C PHE A 71 -0.20 -18.84 6.79
N PRO A 72 0.46 -18.71 7.95
CA PRO A 72 -0.01 -17.81 9.00
C PRO A 72 -0.18 -16.39 8.45
N LEU A 73 -1.38 -15.80 8.61
CA LEU A 73 -1.72 -14.51 8.00
C LEU A 73 -0.71 -13.41 8.36
N VAL A 74 -0.28 -13.34 9.63
CA VAL A 74 0.71 -12.38 10.11
C VAL A 74 2.05 -12.42 9.34
N GLN A 75 2.45 -13.60 8.84
CA GLN A 75 3.68 -13.71 8.04
C GLN A 75 3.47 -13.10 6.64
N VAL A 76 2.31 -13.36 6.04
CA VAL A 76 1.94 -12.78 4.73
C VAL A 76 1.79 -11.27 4.84
N GLU A 77 1.18 -10.77 5.92
CA GLU A 77 1.05 -9.34 6.22
C GLU A 77 2.39 -8.64 6.40
N ALA A 78 3.30 -9.23 7.20
CA ALA A 78 4.63 -8.67 7.40
C ALA A 78 5.40 -8.55 6.08
N LEU A 79 5.29 -9.55 5.21
CA LEU A 79 5.87 -9.50 3.87
C LEU A 79 5.18 -8.46 2.99
N ALA A 80 3.85 -8.37 3.03
CA ALA A 80 3.06 -7.39 2.27
C ALA A 80 3.46 -5.94 2.60
N VAL A 81 3.61 -5.63 3.89
CA VAL A 81 4.13 -4.32 4.34
C VAL A 81 5.51 -4.07 3.76
N ARG A 82 6.42 -5.03 3.88
CA ARG A 82 7.80 -4.86 3.40
C ARG A 82 7.88 -4.68 1.88
N VAL A 83 7.14 -5.47 1.11
CA VAL A 83 7.16 -5.35 -0.35
C VAL A 83 6.54 -4.05 -0.82
N LEU A 84 5.52 -3.53 -0.12
CA LEU A 84 4.95 -2.22 -0.46
C LEU A 84 5.92 -1.08 -0.16
N GLU A 85 6.66 -1.13 0.95
CA GLU A 85 7.74 -0.16 1.21
C GLU A 85 8.77 -0.14 0.05
N VAL A 86 9.20 -1.33 -0.38
CA VAL A 86 10.15 -1.48 -1.49
C VAL A 86 9.54 -1.01 -2.81
N ALA A 87 8.25 -1.27 -3.05
CA ALA A 87 7.56 -0.85 -4.26
C ALA A 87 7.49 0.68 -4.37
N VAL A 88 7.19 1.38 -3.28
CA VAL A 88 7.18 2.84 -3.22
C VAL A 88 8.57 3.40 -3.55
N GLU A 89 9.62 2.88 -2.91
CA GLU A 89 11.00 3.32 -3.18
C GLU A 89 11.41 3.04 -4.64
N ARG A 90 11.01 1.89 -5.19
CA ARG A 90 11.27 1.54 -6.59
C ARG A 90 10.53 2.45 -7.55
N ALA A 91 9.28 2.82 -7.26
CA ALA A 91 8.50 3.72 -8.11
C ALA A 91 9.21 5.07 -8.28
N VAL A 92 9.73 5.64 -7.19
CA VAL A 92 10.49 6.89 -7.23
C VAL A 92 11.80 6.72 -8.01
N ARG A 93 12.58 5.66 -7.72
CA ARG A 93 13.88 5.41 -8.38
C ARG A 93 13.76 5.14 -9.88
N LEU A 94 12.64 4.56 -10.32
CA LEU A 94 12.40 4.20 -11.71
C LEU A 94 11.59 5.26 -12.47
N ALA A 95 11.13 6.30 -11.79
CA ALA A 95 10.40 7.40 -12.41
C ALA A 95 11.24 8.02 -13.53
N ARG A 96 10.60 8.28 -14.66
CA ARG A 96 11.19 8.99 -15.80
C ARG A 96 10.42 10.28 -16.02
N VAL A 97 11.12 11.34 -16.41
CA VAL A 97 10.46 12.57 -16.86
C VAL A 97 9.71 12.25 -18.15
N GLN A 98 8.38 12.34 -18.12
CA GLN A 98 7.58 12.35 -19.34
C GLN A 98 7.84 13.69 -20.04
N GLN A 99 8.35 13.61 -21.28
CA GLN A 99 8.44 14.76 -22.18
C GLN A 99 7.09 15.01 -22.86
#